data_AF-A0A9E1IYS2-F1
#
_entry.id   AF-A0A9E1IYS2-F1
#
_cell.length_a   1.000
_cell.length_b   1.000
_cell.length_c   1.000
_cell.angle_alpha   90.00
_cell.angle_beta   90.00
_cell.angle_gamma   90.00
#
_symmetry.space_group_name_H-M   'P 1'
#
loop_
_entity.id
_entity.type
_entity.pdbx_description
1 polymer ?
#
loop_
_entity_poly.entity_id
_entity_poly.type
_entity_poly.pdbx_seq_one_letter_code
_entity_poly.pdbx_strand_id
1 'polypeptide(L)'
;MKTRINDQNGFTLIELLIVVGIIGILAGLNFSSHRQFKTRAYDTDAKSNLQSLFLTCKLYWNDNGSAADCNVNNVSGTSYGFATSADITISGQGAESGFSGTATHNSSTTTFAINSIGTVSQSN
;
A
#
# COMPACT_ATOMS: atom_id res chain seq x y z
N MET A 1 25.51 8.22 -66.84
CA MET A 1 24.05 8.11 -66.58
C MET A 1 23.88 7.23 -65.36
N LYS A 2 23.37 7.75 -64.23
CA LYS A 2 23.28 7.04 -62.94
C LYS A 2 21.80 6.83 -62.62
N THR A 3 21.32 5.61 -62.79
CA THR A 3 19.92 5.24 -62.56
C THR A 3 19.69 5.09 -61.06
N ARG A 4 18.75 5.85 -60.49
CA ARG A 4 18.33 5.71 -59.08
C ARG A 4 17.28 4.59 -59.01
N ILE A 5 17.56 3.56 -58.21
CA ILE A 5 16.58 2.54 -57.86
C ILE A 5 15.72 3.16 -56.75
N ASN A 6 14.46 3.47 -57.07
CA ASN A 6 13.47 3.89 -56.09
C ASN A 6 12.78 2.63 -55.55
N ASP A 7 13.21 2.15 -54.39
CA ASP A 7 12.49 1.18 -53.58
C ASP A 7 11.23 1.85 -53.01
N GLN A 8 10.14 1.82 -53.78
CA GLN A 8 8.83 2.24 -53.31
C GLN A 8 8.19 1.09 -52.53
N ASN A 9 8.59 0.94 -51.27
CA ASN A 9 7.96 0.02 -50.32
C ASN A 9 6.63 0.61 -49.84
N GLY A 10 5.56 0.37 -50.59
CA GLY A 10 4.19 0.71 -50.20
C GLY A 10 3.62 -0.32 -49.22
N PHE A 11 2.91 0.15 -48.20
CA PHE A 11 2.21 -0.70 -47.24
C PHE A 11 1.04 -1.41 -47.94
N THR A 12 0.90 -2.73 -47.77
CA THR A 12 -0.24 -3.44 -48.36
C THR A 12 -1.50 -3.22 -47.53
N LEU A 13 -2.65 -3.18 -48.21
CA LEU A 13 -3.95 -3.04 -47.54
C LEU A 13 -4.24 -4.22 -46.61
N ILE A 14 -3.72 -5.41 -46.96
CA ILE A 14 -3.83 -6.61 -46.13
C ILE A 14 -2.94 -6.55 -44.88
N GLU A 15 -1.74 -5.98 -44.95
CA GLU A 15 -0.92 -5.72 -43.76
C GLU A 15 -1.64 -4.81 -42.78
N LEU A 16 -2.27 -3.73 -43.29
CA LEU A 16 -3.02 -2.81 -42.43
C LEU A 16 -4.24 -3.49 -41.81
N LEU A 17 -4.94 -4.35 -42.56
CA LEU A 17 -6.11 -5.11 -42.10
C LEU A 17 -5.76 -6.08 -40.97
N ILE A 18 -4.64 -6.79 -41.08
CA ILE A 18 -4.18 -7.70 -40.02
C ILE A 18 -3.79 -6.91 -38.76
N VAL A 19 -3.14 -5.75 -38.91
CA VAL A 19 -2.73 -4.90 -37.77
C VAL A 19 -3.93 -4.39 -36.98
N VAL A 20 -4.96 -3.86 -37.65
CA VAL A 20 -6.18 -3.42 -36.95
C VAL A 20 -6.96 -4.60 -36.37
N GLY A 21 -6.89 -5.77 -37.00
CA GLY A 21 -7.42 -7.02 -36.46
C GLY A 21 -6.75 -7.43 -35.14
N ILE A 22 -5.43 -7.40 -35.08
CA ILE A 22 -4.66 -7.72 -33.86
C ILE A 22 -4.91 -6.69 -32.75
N ILE A 23 -4.90 -5.39 -33.09
CA ILE A 23 -5.19 -4.32 -32.11
C ILE A 23 -6.62 -4.46 -31.57
N GLY A 24 -7.60 -4.84 -32.40
CA GLY A 24 -8.97 -5.10 -31.97
C GLY A 24 -9.09 -6.25 -30.96
N ILE A 25 -8.35 -7.35 -31.17
CA ILE A 25 -8.31 -8.48 -30.24
C ILE A 25 -7.62 -8.08 -28.92
N LEU A 26 -6.47 -7.40 -28.99
CA LEU A 26 -5.71 -6.98 -27.81
C LEU A 26 -6.44 -5.93 -26.96
N ALA A 27 -7.16 -5.01 -27.60
CA ALA A 27 -7.94 -3.98 -26.90
C ALA A 27 -9.09 -4.58 -26.07
N GLY A 28 -9.66 -5.70 -26.51
CA GLY A 28 -10.75 -6.38 -25.80
C GLY A 28 -10.33 -7.07 -24.50
N LEU A 29 -9.04 -7.40 -24.34
CA LEU A 29 -8.53 -8.16 -23.20
C LEU A 29 -8.05 -7.29 -22.03
N ASN A 30 -7.92 -5.98 -22.23
CA ASN A 30 -7.13 -5.15 -21.32
C ASN A 30 -7.92 -4.40 -20.24
N PHE A 31 -8.90 -5.05 -19.59
CA PHE A 31 -9.49 -4.50 -18.37
C PHE A 31 -9.83 -5.57 -17.33
N SER A 32 -9.24 -5.38 -16.14
CA SER A 32 -9.89 -5.51 -14.82
C SER A 32 -9.10 -6.34 -13.80
N SER A 33 -8.16 -5.70 -13.11
CA SER A 33 -7.89 -6.06 -11.70
C SER A 33 -7.44 -4.91 -10.80
N HIS A 34 -7.64 -3.64 -11.20
CA HIS A 34 -7.29 -2.46 -10.39
C HIS A 34 -7.92 -2.45 -8.99
N ARG A 35 -9.11 -3.02 -8.81
CA ARG A 35 -9.81 -3.04 -7.51
C ARG A 35 -9.05 -3.84 -6.45
N GLN A 36 -8.57 -5.03 -6.80
CA GLN A 36 -7.85 -5.89 -5.85
C GLN A 36 -6.48 -5.32 -5.48
N PHE A 37 -5.80 -4.67 -6.43
CA PHE A 37 -4.55 -3.98 -6.15
C PHE A 37 -4.73 -2.81 -5.19
N LYS A 38 -5.80 -2.02 -5.34
CA LYS A 38 -6.12 -0.93 -4.41
C LYS A 38 -6.42 -1.45 -3.01
N THR A 39 -7.26 -2.48 -2.87
CA THR A 39 -7.54 -3.08 -1.55
C THR A 39 -6.27 -3.60 -0.87
N ARG A 40 -5.40 -4.29 -1.61
CA ARG A 40 -4.10 -4.75 -1.06
C ARG A 40 -3.19 -3.59 -0.66
N ALA A 41 -3.18 -2.50 -1.43
CA ALA A 41 -2.43 -1.30 -1.08
C ALA A 41 -2.94 -0.66 0.22
N TYR A 42 -4.27 -0.55 0.39
CA TYR A 42 -4.89 -0.07 1.62
C TYR A 42 -4.57 -0.94 2.82
N ASP A 43 -4.61 -2.27 2.65
CA ASP A 43 -4.23 -3.21 3.71
C ASP A 43 -2.75 -3.07 4.10
N THR A 44 -1.87 -2.87 3.12
CA THR A 44 -0.44 -2.62 3.36
C THR A 44 -0.22 -1.29 4.09
N ASP A 45 -0.96 -0.23 3.75
CA ASP A 45 -0.86 1.07 4.42
C ASP A 45 -1.30 0.98 5.89
N ALA A 46 -2.41 0.30 6.18
CA ALA A 46 -2.86 0.02 7.55
C ALA A 46 -1.82 -0.76 8.37
N LYS A 47 -1.23 -1.81 7.79
CA LYS A 47 -0.16 -2.58 8.45
C LYS A 47 1.09 -1.75 8.71
N SER A 48 1.50 -0.94 7.73
CA SER A 48 2.67 -0.07 7.85
C SER A 48 2.50 0.91 9.01
N ASN A 49 1.32 1.54 9.11
CA ASN A 49 1.01 2.48 10.20
C ASN A 49 1.05 1.82 11.58
N LEU A 50 0.55 0.58 11.72
CA LEU A 50 0.66 -0.19 12.96
C LEU A 50 2.11 -0.47 13.35
N GLN A 51 2.96 -0.84 12.39
CA GLN A 51 4.38 -1.09 12.64
C GLN A 51 5.10 0.20 13.03
N SER A 52 4.81 1.31 12.36
CA SER A 52 5.33 2.63 12.72
C SER A 52 4.90 3.04 14.13
N LEU A 53 3.64 2.80 14.51
CA LEU A 53 3.15 3.06 15.86
C LEU A 53 3.93 2.23 16.89
N PHE A 54 4.05 0.93 16.68
CA PHE A 54 4.77 0.02 17.58
C PHE A 54 6.24 0.40 17.74
N LEU A 55 6.92 0.73 16.64
CA LEU A 55 8.31 1.21 16.68
C LEU A 55 8.41 2.51 17.48
N THR A 56 7.47 3.42 17.31
CA THR A 56 7.47 4.69 18.05
C THR A 56 7.20 4.46 19.54
N CYS A 57 6.31 3.52 19.88
CA CYS A 57 6.12 3.10 21.27
C CYS A 57 7.37 2.44 21.86
N LYS A 58 8.14 1.67 21.07
CA LYS A 58 9.45 1.15 21.52
C LYS A 58 10.41 2.26 21.91
N LEU A 59 10.45 3.36 21.15
CA LEU A 59 11.25 4.54 21.50
C LEU A 59 10.72 5.18 22.79
N TYR A 60 9.40 5.35 22.91
CA TYR A 60 8.77 5.91 24.11
C TYR A 60 9.08 5.10 25.39
N TRP A 61 8.99 3.78 25.34
CA TRP A 61 9.36 2.92 26.48
C TRP A 61 10.85 2.92 26.78
N ASN A 62 11.70 3.16 25.79
CA ASN A 62 13.14 3.32 26.02
C ASN A 62 13.41 4.54 26.92
N ASP A 63 12.70 5.64 26.69
CA ASP A 63 12.87 6.88 27.45
C ASP A 63 12.12 6.90 28.79
N ASN A 64 10.89 6.37 28.81
CA ASN A 64 9.96 6.50 29.95
C ASN A 64 9.84 5.22 30.79
N GLY A 65 10.46 4.12 30.34
CA GLY A 65 10.43 2.81 30.96
C GLY A 65 9.32 1.90 30.41
N SER A 66 9.58 0.59 30.42
CA SER A 66 8.71 -0.45 29.84
C SER A 66 7.31 -0.56 30.45
N ALA A 67 7.09 -0.03 31.66
CA ALA A 67 5.80 -0.01 32.34
C ALA A 67 4.94 1.22 31.97
N ALA A 68 5.50 2.21 31.28
CA ALA A 68 4.77 3.39 30.88
C ALA A 68 3.71 3.04 29.82
N ASP A 69 2.52 3.66 29.93
CA ASP A 69 1.46 3.47 28.94
C ASP A 69 1.79 4.26 27.67
N CYS A 70 2.16 3.56 26.60
CA CYS A 70 2.28 4.18 25.29
C CYS A 70 0.90 4.23 24.67
N ASN A 71 0.44 5.40 24.25
CA ASN A 71 -0.76 5.54 23.43
C ASN A 71 -0.46 6.45 22.23
N VAL A 72 -1.34 6.44 21.23
CA VAL A 72 -1.20 7.23 20.00
C VAL A 72 -0.93 8.72 20.28
N ASN A 73 -1.57 9.31 21.29
CA ASN A 73 -1.41 10.72 21.62
C ASN A 73 -0.02 11.02 22.19
N ASN A 74 0.51 10.15 23.04
CA ASN A 74 1.81 10.32 23.70
C ASN A 74 2.98 10.26 22.71
N VAL A 75 2.82 9.50 21.63
CA VAL A 75 3.82 9.38 20.57
C VAL A 75 3.55 10.29 19.37
N SER A 76 2.38 10.93 19.31
CA SER A 76 2.05 11.90 18.27
C SER A 76 2.85 13.20 18.43
N GLY A 77 3.14 13.87 17.32
CA GLY A 77 3.84 15.16 17.31
C GLY A 77 5.37 15.04 17.21
N THR A 78 6.10 16.12 17.52
CA THR A 78 7.53 16.24 17.18
C THR A 78 8.49 15.49 18.11
N SER A 79 8.05 15.08 19.30
CA SER A 79 8.91 14.35 20.25
C SER A 79 9.27 12.96 19.76
N TYR A 80 8.30 12.24 19.19
CA TYR A 80 8.50 10.88 18.70
C TYR A 80 8.14 10.70 17.22
N GLY A 81 7.45 11.68 16.62
CA GLY A 81 7.24 11.75 15.18
C GLY A 81 6.15 10.81 14.65
N PHE A 82 5.32 10.21 15.49
CA PHE A 82 4.24 9.36 14.99
C PHE A 82 3.20 10.20 14.26
N ALA A 83 2.97 9.86 13.00
CA ALA A 83 1.92 10.41 12.16
C ALA A 83 1.19 9.26 11.45
N THR A 84 -0.13 9.31 11.47
CA THR A 84 -0.99 8.35 10.76
C THR A 84 -1.23 8.83 9.33
N SER A 85 -1.20 7.92 8.35
CA SER A 85 -1.60 8.23 6.98
C SER A 85 -3.04 8.75 6.95
N ALA A 86 -3.34 9.65 6.01
CA ALA A 86 -4.73 10.02 5.74
C ALA A 86 -5.58 8.75 5.46
N ASP A 87 -6.83 8.76 5.90
CA ASP A 87 -7.78 7.65 5.71
C ASP A 87 -7.54 6.36 6.52
N ILE A 88 -6.65 6.37 7.52
CA ILE A 88 -6.49 5.26 8.47
C ILE A 88 -7.02 5.65 9.84
N THR A 89 -7.88 4.78 10.39
CA THR A 89 -8.27 4.83 11.80
C THR A 89 -7.33 3.90 12.57
N ILE A 90 -6.49 4.46 13.45
CA ILE A 90 -5.57 3.68 14.29
C ILE A 90 -5.86 3.88 15.78
N SER A 91 -5.69 2.81 16.54
CA SER A 91 -5.67 2.84 18.00
C SER A 91 -4.50 1.99 18.50
N GLY A 92 -3.95 2.34 19.64
CA GLY A 92 -2.93 1.53 20.29
C GLY A 92 -2.64 2.06 21.67
N GLN A 93 -2.56 1.15 22.63
CA GLN A 93 -2.32 1.47 24.02
C GLN A 93 -1.65 0.31 24.76
N GLY A 94 -0.94 0.61 25.84
CA GLY A 94 -0.40 -0.36 26.78
C GLY A 94 1.06 -0.13 27.14
N ALA A 95 1.50 -0.87 28.15
CA ALA A 95 2.91 -1.07 28.48
C ALA A 95 3.58 -2.03 27.49
N GLU A 96 4.91 -2.09 27.46
CA GLU A 96 5.67 -2.88 26.47
C GLU A 96 5.24 -4.35 26.42
N SER A 97 4.99 -4.99 27.57
CA SER A 97 4.58 -6.39 27.66
C SER A 97 3.10 -6.63 27.31
N GLY A 98 2.27 -5.59 27.41
CA GLY A 98 0.81 -5.65 27.24
C GLY A 98 0.27 -4.82 26.08
N PHE A 99 1.16 -4.28 25.23
CA PHE A 99 0.77 -3.41 24.14
C PHE A 99 -0.14 -4.13 23.15
N SER A 100 -1.19 -3.42 22.73
CA SER A 100 -2.04 -3.84 21.63
C SER A 100 -2.47 -2.61 20.84
N GLY A 101 -2.65 -2.79 19.54
CA GLY A 101 -3.16 -1.74 18.67
C GLY A 101 -3.92 -2.30 17.49
N THR A 102 -4.76 -1.47 16.89
CA THR A 102 -5.55 -1.80 15.70
C THR A 102 -5.45 -0.70 14.66
N ALA A 103 -5.46 -1.06 13.37
CA ALA A 103 -5.59 -0.11 12.29
C ALA A 103 -6.51 -0.64 11.20
N THR A 104 -7.32 0.26 10.66
CA THR A 104 -8.27 0.00 9.58
C THR A 104 -8.21 1.15 8.60
N HIS A 105 -8.07 0.85 7.32
CA HIS A 105 -8.18 1.86 6.27
C HIS A 105 -9.67 2.12 5.96
N ASN A 106 -10.10 3.36 5.81
CA ASN A 106 -11.51 3.74 5.64
C ASN A 106 -12.17 3.11 4.40
N SER A 107 -11.37 2.78 3.38
CA SER A 107 -11.83 2.09 2.16
C SER A 107 -11.63 0.56 2.20
N SER A 108 -11.23 0.00 3.34
CA SER A 108 -11.10 -1.45 3.56
C SER A 108 -11.98 -1.89 4.72
N THR A 109 -12.53 -3.09 4.65
CA THR A 109 -13.30 -3.69 5.76
C THR A 109 -12.43 -4.52 6.69
N THR A 110 -11.15 -4.69 6.35
CA THR A 110 -10.19 -5.50 7.10
C THR A 110 -9.56 -4.66 8.21
N THR A 111 -9.63 -5.17 9.43
CA THR A 111 -8.93 -4.57 10.57
C THR A 111 -7.67 -5.37 10.83
N PHE A 112 -6.56 -4.68 11.04
CA PHE A 112 -5.32 -5.31 11.47
C PHE A 112 -5.10 -5.02 12.95
N ALA A 113 -4.55 -5.99 13.67
CA ALA A 113 -4.17 -5.86 15.05
C ALA A 113 -2.67 -6.15 15.20
N ILE A 114 -2.01 -5.46 16.12
CA ILE A 114 -0.63 -5.74 16.53
C ILE A 114 -0.61 -6.08 18.02
N ASN A 115 0.23 -7.03 18.41
CA ASN A 115 0.41 -7.43 19.80
C ASN A 115 1.77 -6.93 20.38
N SER A 116 2.01 -7.21 21.65
CA SER A 116 3.21 -6.75 22.37
C SER A 116 4.55 -7.29 21.84
N ILE A 117 4.50 -8.35 21.02
CA ILE A 117 5.69 -8.91 20.34
C ILE A 117 5.86 -8.38 18.91
N GLY A 118 5.00 -7.45 18.46
CA GLY A 118 5.08 -6.83 17.13
C GLY A 118 4.50 -7.66 15.99
N THR A 119 3.80 -8.77 16.30
CA THR A 119 3.14 -9.60 15.29
C THR A 119 1.85 -8.92 14.84
N VAL A 120 1.71 -8.70 13.53
CA VAL A 120 0.49 -8.16 12.93
C VAL A 120 -0.41 -9.30 12.47
N SER A 121 -1.65 -9.33 12.97
CA SER A 121 -2.69 -10.26 12.56
C SER A 121 -3.86 -9.52 11.92
N GLN A 122 -4.62 -10.22 11.08
CA GLN A 122 -5.90 -9.72 10.60
C GLN A 122 -6.99 -10.11 11.61
N SER A 123 -7.78 -9.14 12.05
CA SER A 123 -8.99 -9.34 12.82
C SER A 123 -10.20 -9.08 11.91
N ASN A 124 -11.07 -10.08 11.77
CA ASN A 124 -12.38 -9.92 11.14
C ASN A 124 -13.39 -9.36 12.13
#